data_AF-A0A357TEC7-F1
#
_entry.id   AF-A0A357TEC7-F1
#
_cell.length_a   1.000
_cell.length_b   1.000
_cell.length_c   1.000
_cell.angle_alpha   90.00
_cell.angle_beta   90.00
_cell.angle_gamma   90.00
#
_symmetry.space_group_name_H-M   'P 1'
#
loop_
_entity.id
_entity.type
_entity.pdbx_description
1 polymer ?
#
loop_
_entity_poly.entity_id
_entity_poly.type
_entity_poly.pdbx_seq_one_letter_code
_entity_poly.pdbx_strand_id
1 'polypeptide(L)'
;RYPTVAGVISGRPENDGFADYITPYRDNPHIKGLRRLMESTPDGFCLQPQFIKSVQLLGKLGKHFEITIQPTQLNDALELVKRCPDTRFVIDHCGTADPKAFLPENQRGGAKPSHEAKPWTTAIAKLADQPNTICKISGIVAHATPYWTTDELAPVVNQCLDRFGPERVMFGGDWPVCLLGARFDQWVNALK
;
A
#
# COMPACT_ATOMS: atom_id res chain seq x y z
N ARG A 1 -20.89 -20.70 4.96
CA ARG A 1 -19.92 -19.62 5.26
C ARG A 1 -19.34 -19.17 3.92
N TYR A 2 -19.50 -17.90 3.53
CA TYR A 2 -18.90 -17.40 2.29
C TYR A 2 -17.39 -17.21 2.50
N PRO A 3 -16.55 -17.51 1.49
CA PRO A 3 -15.11 -17.28 1.59
C PRO A 3 -14.76 -15.79 1.68
N THR A 4 -15.60 -14.93 1.10
CA THR A 4 -15.46 -13.47 1.15
C THR A 4 -16.39 -12.88 2.20
N VAL A 5 -15.84 -12.06 3.10
CA VAL A 5 -16.60 -11.41 4.19
C VAL A 5 -16.82 -9.92 3.91
N ALA A 6 -15.85 -9.28 3.27
CA ALA A 6 -15.83 -7.86 2.95
C ALA A 6 -14.83 -7.58 1.82
N GLY A 7 -14.87 -6.36 1.29
CA GLY A 7 -13.93 -5.92 0.26
C GLY A 7 -13.81 -4.40 0.16
N VAL A 8 -12.96 -3.98 -0.76
CA VAL A 8 -12.80 -2.59 -1.20
C VAL A 8 -13.21 -2.49 -2.66
N ILE A 9 -13.73 -1.34 -3.06
CA ILE A 9 -14.09 -1.05 -4.45
C ILE A 9 -13.05 -0.11 -5.08
N SER A 10 -12.92 -0.11 -6.40
CA SER A 10 -12.12 0.91 -7.08
C SER A 10 -12.93 2.17 -7.32
N GLY A 11 -12.30 3.35 -7.26
CA GLY A 11 -12.93 4.57 -7.75
C GLY A 11 -11.93 5.60 -8.24
N ARG A 12 -12.42 6.82 -8.44
CA ARG A 12 -11.67 7.97 -8.98
C ARG A 12 -11.91 9.20 -8.10
N PRO A 13 -11.22 9.33 -6.95
CA PRO A 13 -11.35 10.48 -6.04
C PRO A 13 -11.08 11.84 -6.71
N GLU A 14 -10.31 11.84 -7.80
CA GLU A 14 -10.00 13.00 -8.63
C GLU A 14 -11.20 13.54 -9.41
N ASN A 15 -12.29 12.77 -9.55
CA ASN A 15 -13.46 13.19 -10.32
C ASN A 15 -14.45 14.00 -9.44
N ASP A 16 -15.09 15.02 -10.02
CA ASP A 16 -16.10 15.83 -9.33
C ASP A 16 -17.32 15.02 -8.87
N GLY A 17 -17.71 14.00 -9.65
CA GLY A 17 -18.83 13.09 -9.35
C GLY A 17 -18.52 12.00 -8.32
N PHE A 18 -17.37 12.04 -7.64
CA PHE A 18 -16.98 11.00 -6.68
C PHE A 18 -17.98 10.86 -5.52
N ALA A 19 -18.55 11.97 -5.05
CA ALA A 19 -19.51 11.94 -3.94
C ALA A 19 -20.74 11.10 -4.27
N ASP A 20 -21.30 11.26 -5.46
CA ASP A 20 -22.45 10.48 -5.93
C ASP A 20 -22.10 9.01 -6.14
N TYR A 21 -20.86 8.73 -6.56
CA TYR A 21 -20.35 7.37 -6.71
C TYR A 21 -20.24 6.62 -5.37
N ILE A 22 -19.69 7.26 -4.32
CA ILE A 22 -19.37 6.58 -3.07
C ILE A 22 -20.53 6.54 -2.06
N THR A 23 -21.39 7.55 -2.08
CA THR A 23 -22.50 7.69 -1.10
C THR A 23 -23.44 6.47 -1.03
N PRO A 24 -23.80 5.80 -2.15
CA PRO A 24 -24.61 4.58 -2.10
C PRO A 24 -24.01 3.44 -1.25
N TYR A 25 -22.70 3.44 -1.03
CA TYR A 25 -22.00 2.41 -0.24
C TYR A 25 -21.85 2.76 1.24
N ARG A 26 -22.31 3.95 1.69
CA ARG A 26 -22.16 4.41 3.09
C ARG A 26 -22.56 3.32 4.09
N ASP A 27 -23.79 2.82 3.96
CA ASP A 27 -24.39 1.88 4.90
C ASP A 27 -24.18 0.41 4.49
N ASN A 28 -23.38 0.15 3.43
CA ASN A 28 -23.08 -1.21 2.99
C ASN A 28 -22.11 -1.90 3.97
N PRO A 29 -22.48 -3.04 4.58
CA PRO A 29 -21.66 -3.69 5.59
C PRO A 29 -20.45 -4.45 5.02
N HIS A 30 -20.43 -4.73 3.71
CA HIS A 30 -19.37 -5.50 3.06
C HIS A 30 -18.33 -4.62 2.37
N ILE A 31 -18.69 -3.42 1.91
CA ILE A 31 -17.74 -2.47 1.33
C ILE A 31 -17.12 -1.64 2.44
N LYS A 32 -15.83 -1.85 2.72
CA LYS A 32 -15.11 -1.21 3.83
C LYS A 32 -14.31 0.02 3.40
N GLY A 33 -13.96 0.11 2.14
CA GLY A 33 -13.09 1.17 1.66
C GLY A 33 -13.03 1.26 0.15
N LEU A 34 -12.14 2.14 -0.30
CA LEU A 34 -11.89 2.41 -1.70
C LEU A 34 -10.39 2.32 -1.99
N ARG A 35 -10.04 1.71 -3.12
CA ARG A 35 -8.66 1.59 -3.61
C ARG A 35 -8.46 2.40 -4.88
N ARG A 36 -7.37 3.16 -4.96
CA ARG A 36 -6.91 3.84 -6.18
C ARG A 36 -5.47 3.46 -6.50
N LEU A 37 -5.28 2.90 -7.69
CA LEU A 37 -3.95 2.70 -8.27
C LEU A 37 -3.45 4.05 -8.81
N MET A 38 -2.28 4.48 -8.37
CA MET A 38 -1.66 5.76 -8.70
C MET A 38 -0.24 5.61 -9.24
N GLU A 39 0.24 4.38 -9.41
CA GLU A 39 1.61 4.09 -9.87
C GLU A 39 1.92 4.67 -11.26
N SER A 40 0.91 4.90 -12.10
CA SER A 40 1.08 5.51 -13.43
C SER A 40 0.68 7.00 -13.47
N THR A 41 0.49 7.63 -12.32
CA THR A 41 0.05 9.03 -12.21
C THR A 41 1.23 9.94 -11.86
N PRO A 42 1.21 11.23 -12.27
CA PRO A 42 2.29 12.15 -11.95
C PRO A 42 2.38 12.46 -10.45
N ASP A 43 3.52 12.96 -10.01
CA ASP A 43 3.70 13.45 -8.63
C ASP A 43 2.67 14.54 -8.29
N GLY A 44 2.23 14.57 -7.04
CA GLY A 44 1.18 15.45 -6.55
C GLY A 44 -0.24 15.07 -7.00
N PHE A 45 -0.44 13.97 -7.74
CA PHE A 45 -1.77 13.57 -8.23
C PHE A 45 -2.79 13.43 -7.10
N CYS A 46 -2.41 12.81 -5.97
CA CYS A 46 -3.29 12.64 -4.83
C CYS A 46 -3.45 13.90 -3.95
N LEU A 47 -2.70 14.96 -4.27
CA LEU A 47 -2.72 16.24 -3.54
C LEU A 47 -3.65 17.28 -4.21
N GLN A 48 -4.28 16.93 -5.32
CA GLN A 48 -5.28 17.78 -5.94
C GLN A 48 -6.44 18.06 -4.98
N PRO A 49 -7.00 19.28 -4.96
CA PRO A 49 -8.05 19.65 -4.01
C PRO A 49 -9.26 18.72 -4.03
N GLN A 50 -9.71 18.30 -5.22
CA GLN A 50 -10.84 17.39 -5.38
C GLN A 50 -10.52 15.99 -4.82
N PHE A 51 -9.30 15.49 -5.04
CA PHE A 51 -8.85 14.21 -4.49
C PHE A 51 -8.88 14.23 -2.96
N ILE A 52 -8.31 15.26 -2.34
CA ILE A 52 -8.28 15.42 -0.87
C ILE A 52 -9.71 15.48 -0.32
N LYS A 53 -10.59 16.29 -0.93
CA LYS A 53 -12.00 16.41 -0.54
C LYS A 53 -12.73 15.05 -0.59
N SER A 54 -12.48 14.27 -1.63
CA SER A 54 -13.03 12.93 -1.81
C SER A 54 -12.54 11.93 -0.76
N VAL A 55 -11.25 11.99 -0.40
CA VAL A 55 -10.69 11.14 0.65
C VAL A 55 -11.23 11.54 2.04
N GLN A 56 -11.36 12.84 2.33
CA GLN A 56 -12.02 13.31 3.55
C GLN A 56 -13.49 12.84 3.64
N LEU A 57 -14.20 12.78 2.51
CA LEU A 57 -15.55 12.21 2.47
C LEU A 57 -15.55 10.72 2.84
N LEU A 58 -14.57 9.92 2.39
CA LEU A 58 -14.46 8.51 2.79
C LEU A 58 -14.41 8.37 4.32
N GLY A 59 -13.58 9.17 5.01
CA GLY A 59 -13.51 9.19 6.47
C GLY A 59 -14.86 9.49 7.12
N LYS A 60 -15.58 10.51 6.64
CA LYS A 60 -16.94 10.85 7.11
C LYS A 60 -17.97 9.72 6.91
N LEU A 61 -17.79 8.91 5.88
CA LEU A 61 -18.64 7.75 5.59
C LEU A 61 -18.17 6.46 6.30
N GLY A 62 -17.15 6.55 7.16
CA GLY A 62 -16.57 5.40 7.86
C GLY A 62 -15.88 4.41 6.92
N LYS A 63 -15.39 4.88 5.76
CA LYS A 63 -14.68 4.08 4.75
C LYS A 63 -13.18 4.39 4.79
N HIS A 64 -12.35 3.35 4.66
CA HIS A 64 -10.90 3.53 4.54
C HIS A 64 -10.47 3.77 3.09
N PHE A 65 -9.27 4.31 2.91
CA PHE A 65 -8.65 4.50 1.60
C PHE A 65 -7.38 3.64 1.47
N GLU A 66 -7.31 2.83 0.42
CA GLU A 66 -6.13 2.03 0.09
C GLU A 66 -5.30 2.72 -1.00
N ILE A 67 -4.04 3.00 -0.67
CA ILE A 67 -3.08 3.70 -1.51
C ILE A 67 -2.18 2.67 -2.19
N THR A 68 -2.28 2.55 -3.52
CA THR A 68 -1.29 1.86 -4.34
C THR A 68 -0.52 2.89 -5.15
N ILE A 69 0.77 3.06 -4.87
CA ILE A 69 1.58 4.19 -5.38
C ILE A 69 3.04 3.76 -5.58
N GLN A 70 3.83 4.52 -6.33
CA GLN A 70 5.27 4.26 -6.42
C GLN A 70 6.01 4.65 -5.13
N PRO A 71 7.14 3.98 -4.78
CA PRO A 71 7.97 4.35 -3.65
C PRO A 71 8.43 5.82 -3.63
N THR A 72 8.68 6.39 -4.81
CA THR A 72 9.10 7.78 -5.01
C THR A 72 8.03 8.79 -4.61
N GLN A 73 6.77 8.38 -4.59
CA GLN A 73 5.61 9.24 -4.32
C GLN A 73 5.09 9.10 -2.88
N LEU A 74 5.77 8.33 -2.02
CA LEU A 74 5.32 8.11 -0.63
C LEU A 74 5.23 9.41 0.20
N ASN A 75 5.96 10.46 -0.16
CA ASN A 75 5.83 11.76 0.48
C ASN A 75 4.49 12.45 0.13
N ASP A 76 3.94 12.23 -1.07
CA ASP A 76 2.61 12.73 -1.43
C ASP A 76 1.53 11.97 -0.66
N ALA A 77 1.70 10.65 -0.50
CA ALA A 77 0.82 9.85 0.35
C ALA A 77 0.84 10.36 1.81
N LEU A 78 2.01 10.69 2.36
CA LEU A 78 2.14 11.26 3.70
C LEU A 78 1.41 12.60 3.83
N GLU A 79 1.54 13.48 2.85
CA GLU A 79 0.85 14.77 2.86
C GLU A 79 -0.67 14.61 2.75
N LEU A 80 -1.15 13.70 1.92
CA LEU A 80 -2.57 13.35 1.85
C LEU A 80 -3.09 12.84 3.22
N VAL A 81 -2.36 11.92 3.85
CA VAL A 81 -2.72 11.36 5.16
C VAL A 81 -2.88 12.46 6.20
N LYS A 82 -1.93 13.41 6.26
CA LYS A 82 -1.98 14.57 7.18
C LYS A 82 -3.19 15.47 6.95
N ARG A 83 -3.62 15.62 5.69
CA ARG A 83 -4.80 16.42 5.31
C ARG A 83 -6.13 15.70 5.55
N CYS A 84 -6.09 14.42 5.90
CA CYS A 84 -7.28 13.58 6.10
C CYS A 84 -7.22 12.80 7.44
N PRO A 85 -7.07 13.48 8.60
CA PRO A 85 -6.83 12.82 9.88
C PRO A 85 -7.96 11.86 10.31
N ASP A 86 -9.20 12.14 9.89
CA ASP A 86 -10.37 11.31 10.19
C ASP A 86 -10.54 10.11 9.24
N THR A 87 -9.66 9.96 8.25
CA THR A 87 -9.70 8.85 7.29
C THR A 87 -8.63 7.83 7.65
N ARG A 88 -8.99 6.55 7.70
CA ARG A 88 -8.01 5.46 7.83
C ARG A 88 -7.38 5.14 6.48
N PHE A 89 -6.09 4.94 6.47
CA PHE A 89 -5.31 4.63 5.28
C PHE A 89 -4.67 3.25 5.39
N VAL A 90 -4.72 2.51 4.28
CA VAL A 90 -3.93 1.30 4.10
C VAL A 90 -2.89 1.59 3.03
N ILE A 91 -1.62 1.51 3.43
CA ILE A 91 -0.48 1.58 2.51
C ILE A 91 -0.31 0.19 1.91
N ASP A 92 -0.64 0.03 0.63
CA ASP A 92 -0.54 -1.26 -0.03
C ASP A 92 0.93 -1.64 -0.29
N HIS A 93 1.18 -2.94 -0.32
CA HIS A 93 2.43 -3.54 -0.79
C HIS A 93 3.71 -3.00 -0.15
N CYS A 94 3.68 -2.69 1.14
CA CYS A 94 4.78 -2.03 1.84
C CYS A 94 5.19 -0.69 1.18
N GLY A 95 4.24 0.06 0.61
CA GLY A 95 4.54 1.25 -0.20
C GLY A 95 5.19 0.89 -1.54
N THR A 96 4.82 -0.26 -2.10
CA THR A 96 5.33 -0.84 -3.35
C THR A 96 6.86 -0.97 -3.36
N ALA A 97 7.42 -1.35 -2.21
CA ALA A 97 8.86 -1.51 -2.06
C ALA A 97 9.40 -2.56 -3.04
N ASP A 98 10.58 -2.28 -3.60
CA ASP A 98 11.38 -3.22 -4.35
C ASP A 98 12.44 -3.82 -3.43
N PRO A 99 12.35 -5.13 -3.07
CA PRO A 99 13.34 -5.78 -2.22
C PRO A 99 14.79 -5.62 -2.70
N LYS A 100 15.00 -5.53 -4.02
CA LYS A 100 16.33 -5.35 -4.63
C LYS A 100 17.01 -4.04 -4.22
N ALA A 101 16.25 -3.04 -3.76
CA ALA A 101 16.79 -1.78 -3.25
C ALA A 101 17.69 -1.99 -2.02
N PHE A 102 17.46 -3.07 -1.27
CA PHE A 102 18.20 -3.44 -0.06
C PHE A 102 19.36 -4.39 -0.32
N LEU A 103 19.45 -4.95 -1.52
CA LEU A 103 20.54 -5.84 -1.90
C LEU A 103 21.78 -5.08 -2.35
N PRO A 104 23.00 -5.58 -2.04
CA PRO A 104 24.22 -5.19 -2.73
C PRO A 104 24.12 -5.40 -4.25
N GLU A 105 24.79 -4.56 -5.04
CA GLU A 105 24.69 -4.59 -6.51
C GLU A 105 25.04 -5.97 -7.11
N ASN A 106 26.06 -6.64 -6.58
CA ASN A 106 26.47 -7.98 -7.03
C ASN A 106 25.45 -9.10 -6.74
N GLN A 107 24.45 -8.85 -5.89
CA GLN A 107 23.39 -9.82 -5.57
C GLN A 107 22.09 -9.59 -6.36
N ARG A 108 22.00 -8.49 -7.13
CA ARG A 108 20.78 -8.15 -7.89
C ARG A 108 20.65 -8.88 -9.23
N GLY A 109 21.66 -9.67 -9.63
CA GLY A 109 21.66 -10.35 -10.93
C GLY A 109 21.58 -9.39 -12.12
N GLY A 110 22.15 -8.18 -12.00
CA GLY A 110 22.10 -7.13 -13.03
C GLY A 110 20.80 -6.33 -13.07
N ALA A 111 19.80 -6.65 -12.23
CA ALA A 111 18.58 -5.86 -12.14
C ALA A 111 18.81 -4.54 -11.39
N LYS A 112 18.20 -3.46 -11.89
CA LYS A 112 18.18 -2.17 -11.20
C LYS A 112 16.93 -2.11 -10.30
N PRO A 113 17.06 -1.68 -9.03
CA PRO A 113 15.90 -1.49 -8.18
C PRO A 113 15.07 -0.30 -8.68
N SER A 114 13.75 -0.35 -8.50
CA SER A 114 12.85 0.74 -8.90
C SER A 114 12.97 1.99 -8.01
N HIS A 115 13.61 1.88 -6.85
CA HIS A 115 13.86 2.98 -5.92
C HIS A 115 15.10 2.76 -5.07
N GLU A 116 15.51 3.79 -4.33
CA GLU A 116 16.56 3.69 -3.33
C GLU A 116 16.00 3.30 -1.96
N ALA A 117 16.75 2.51 -1.19
CA ALA A 117 16.31 2.04 0.13
C ALA A 117 16.05 3.19 1.11
N LYS A 118 17.00 4.14 1.23
CA LYS A 118 16.95 5.18 2.27
C LYS A 118 15.75 6.14 2.15
N PRO A 119 15.40 6.67 0.97
CA PRO A 119 14.19 7.48 0.81
C PRO A 119 12.91 6.73 1.19
N TRP A 120 12.77 5.48 0.74
CA TRP A 120 11.63 4.63 1.10
C TRP A 120 11.55 4.39 2.61
N THR A 121 12.66 4.00 3.24
CA THR A 121 12.73 3.75 4.70
C THR A 121 12.30 4.97 5.49
N THR A 122 12.70 6.16 5.05
CA THR A 122 12.36 7.43 5.68
C THR A 122 10.88 7.76 5.51
N ALA A 123 10.33 7.59 4.31
CA ALA A 123 8.92 7.88 4.04
C ALA A 123 7.98 6.91 4.78
N ILE A 124 8.33 5.62 4.81
CA ILE A 124 7.61 4.58 5.55
C ILE A 124 7.60 4.85 7.06
N ALA A 125 8.72 5.26 7.65
CA ALA A 125 8.76 5.63 9.06
C ALA A 125 7.81 6.81 9.36
N LYS A 126 7.82 7.86 8.53
CA LYS A 126 6.94 9.02 8.69
C LYS A 126 5.46 8.68 8.51
N LEU A 127 5.15 7.77 7.59
CA LEU A 127 3.79 7.24 7.42
C LEU A 127 3.39 6.48 8.68
N ALA A 128 4.26 5.61 9.19
CA ALA A 128 4.00 4.85 10.42
C ALA A 128 3.76 5.73 11.66
N ASP A 129 4.40 6.91 11.73
CA ASP A 129 4.15 7.90 12.78
C ASP A 129 2.73 8.49 12.73
N GLN A 130 2.01 8.34 11.61
CA GLN A 130 0.60 8.75 11.49
C GLN A 130 -0.30 7.65 12.07
N PRO A 131 -1.10 7.93 13.11
CA PRO A 131 -1.87 6.90 13.83
C PRO A 131 -3.01 6.29 13.00
N ASN A 132 -3.46 6.99 11.95
CA ASN A 132 -4.51 6.54 11.03
C ASN A 132 -3.99 5.71 9.86
N THR A 133 -2.72 5.30 9.85
CA THR A 133 -2.13 4.46 8.79
C THR A 133 -1.89 3.03 9.23
N ILE A 134 -2.09 2.11 8.30
CA ILE A 134 -1.87 0.67 8.41
C ILE A 134 -1.03 0.24 7.21
N CYS A 135 -0.09 -0.68 7.39
CA CYS A 135 0.72 -1.22 6.29
C CYS A 135 0.25 -2.63 5.89
N LYS A 136 0.10 -2.89 4.60
CA LYS A 136 -0.25 -4.22 4.07
C LYS A 136 1.02 -4.91 3.54
N ILE A 137 1.49 -5.92 4.25
CA ILE A 137 2.61 -6.80 3.85
C ILE A 137 2.12 -7.71 2.71
N SER A 138 2.40 -7.30 1.48
CA SER A 138 1.86 -7.90 0.26
C SER A 138 2.67 -7.46 -0.96
N GLY A 139 2.52 -8.11 -2.12
CA GLY A 139 3.00 -7.63 -3.43
C GLY A 139 4.52 -7.60 -3.65
N ILE A 140 5.34 -7.40 -2.62
CA ILE A 140 6.80 -7.21 -2.75
C ILE A 140 7.51 -8.43 -3.35
N VAL A 141 6.95 -9.64 -3.17
CA VAL A 141 7.53 -10.87 -3.72
C VAL A 141 7.52 -10.88 -5.25
N ALA A 142 6.56 -10.19 -5.89
CA ALA A 142 6.50 -10.05 -7.35
C ALA A 142 7.66 -9.23 -7.92
N HIS A 143 8.38 -8.49 -7.08
CA HIS A 143 9.51 -7.65 -7.46
C HIS A 143 10.86 -8.22 -7.01
N ALA A 144 10.87 -9.36 -6.30
CA ALA A 144 12.11 -9.99 -5.85
C ALA A 144 12.93 -10.57 -7.01
N THR A 145 14.19 -10.92 -6.75
CA THR A 145 15.03 -11.62 -7.73
C THR A 145 14.48 -13.03 -8.05
N PRO A 146 14.79 -13.65 -9.20
CA PRO A 146 14.27 -14.98 -9.55
C PRO A 146 14.57 -16.11 -8.56
N TYR A 147 15.64 -15.99 -7.77
CA TYR A 147 16.06 -16.99 -6.77
C TYR A 147 16.10 -16.39 -5.37
N TRP A 148 15.16 -15.49 -5.09
CA TRP A 148 15.05 -14.79 -3.81
C TRP A 148 15.00 -15.76 -2.62
N THR A 149 15.53 -15.32 -1.49
CA THR A 149 15.39 -15.97 -0.18
C THR A 149 14.61 -15.06 0.76
N THR A 150 14.18 -15.58 1.91
CA THR A 150 13.54 -14.77 2.95
C THR A 150 14.38 -13.56 3.36
N ASP A 151 15.71 -13.68 3.30
CA ASP A 151 16.65 -12.59 3.63
C ASP A 151 16.55 -11.40 2.67
N GLU A 152 16.15 -11.63 1.41
CA GLU A 152 15.90 -10.53 0.45
C GLU A 152 14.65 -9.73 0.83
N LEU A 153 13.61 -10.39 1.34
CA LEU A 153 12.34 -9.76 1.69
C LEU A 153 12.35 -9.15 3.10
N ALA A 154 13.15 -9.74 4.00
CA ALA A 154 13.19 -9.40 5.42
C ALA A 154 13.43 -7.90 5.70
N PRO A 155 14.34 -7.17 5.00
CA PRO A 155 14.54 -5.74 5.26
C PRO A 155 13.27 -4.90 5.09
N VAL A 156 12.48 -5.19 4.06
CA VAL A 156 11.23 -4.48 3.79
C VAL A 156 10.17 -4.87 4.82
N VAL A 157 9.98 -6.17 5.06
CA VAL A 157 8.97 -6.68 6.00
C VAL A 157 9.24 -6.20 7.42
N ASN A 158 10.48 -6.35 7.90
CA ASN A 158 10.88 -5.97 9.25
C ASN A 158 10.78 -4.46 9.45
N GLN A 159 11.18 -3.63 8.48
CA GLN A 159 10.99 -2.19 8.57
C GLN A 159 9.50 -1.81 8.74
N CYS A 160 8.59 -2.48 8.03
CA CYS A 160 7.17 -2.23 8.21
C CYS A 160 6.66 -2.71 9.57
N LEU A 161 7.06 -3.91 10.01
CA LEU A 161 6.69 -4.46 11.33
C LEU A 161 7.18 -3.57 12.47
N ASP A 162 8.46 -3.19 12.46
CA ASP A 162 9.11 -2.41 13.51
C ASP A 162 8.53 -0.99 13.62
N ARG A 163 8.12 -0.39 12.49
CA ARG A 163 7.63 1.00 12.47
C ARG A 163 6.14 1.10 12.74
N PHE A 164 5.31 0.27 12.11
CA PHE A 164 3.86 0.32 12.31
C PHE A 164 3.44 -0.38 13.60
N GLY A 165 4.19 -1.41 14.00
CA GLY A 165 3.82 -2.31 15.09
C GLY A 165 2.83 -3.39 14.62
N PRO A 166 2.72 -4.51 15.36
CA PRO A 166 1.92 -5.68 14.97
C PRO A 166 0.43 -5.38 14.82
N GLU A 167 -0.09 -4.36 15.52
CA GLU A 167 -1.51 -3.96 15.47
C GLU A 167 -1.87 -3.17 14.19
N ARG A 168 -0.87 -2.65 13.46
CA ARG A 168 -1.07 -1.82 12.26
C ARG A 168 -0.35 -2.37 11.04
N VAL A 169 -0.10 -3.68 11.05
CA VAL A 169 0.32 -4.44 9.88
C VAL A 169 -0.69 -5.55 9.59
N MET A 170 -0.90 -5.84 8.31
CA MET A 170 -1.73 -6.96 7.88
C MET A 170 -1.06 -7.72 6.73
N PHE A 171 -1.26 -9.02 6.66
CA PHE A 171 -0.86 -9.81 5.49
C PHE A 171 -1.85 -9.61 4.33
N GLY A 172 -1.33 -9.49 3.11
CA GLY A 172 -2.09 -9.55 1.88
C GLY A 172 -1.44 -10.50 0.88
N GLY A 173 -2.24 -11.40 0.32
CA GLY A 173 -1.75 -12.40 -0.63
C GLY A 173 -1.30 -11.83 -1.97
N ASP A 174 -1.95 -10.75 -2.40
CA ASP A 174 -1.80 -10.15 -3.74
C ASP A 174 -1.93 -11.16 -4.89
N TRP A 175 -2.75 -12.19 -4.69
CA TRP A 175 -3.03 -13.17 -5.74
C TRP A 175 -3.91 -12.52 -6.84
N PRO A 176 -3.65 -12.78 -8.14
CA PRO A 176 -2.62 -13.68 -8.68
C PRO A 176 -1.26 -13.01 -8.95
N VAL A 177 -1.09 -11.71 -8.68
CA VAL A 177 0.15 -10.96 -8.98
C VAL A 177 1.38 -11.55 -8.27
N CYS A 178 1.22 -12.07 -7.05
CA CYS A 178 2.29 -12.74 -6.33
C CYS A 178 2.97 -13.87 -7.13
N LEU A 179 2.24 -14.50 -8.08
CA LEU A 179 2.73 -15.58 -8.95
C LEU A 179 3.85 -15.14 -9.90
N LEU A 180 4.08 -13.83 -10.07
CA LEU A 180 5.24 -13.31 -10.80
C LEU A 180 6.57 -13.59 -10.09
N GLY A 181 6.56 -13.75 -8.77
CA GLY A 181 7.76 -14.03 -7.99
C GLY A 181 7.71 -15.30 -7.14
N ALA A 182 6.52 -15.80 -6.80
CA ALA A 182 6.37 -16.95 -5.92
C ALA A 182 5.04 -17.67 -6.09
N ARG A 183 5.02 -18.98 -5.84
CA ARG A 183 3.74 -19.65 -5.55
C ARG A 183 3.13 -19.09 -4.27
N PHE A 184 1.81 -19.16 -4.15
CA PHE A 184 1.10 -18.61 -3.00
C PHE A 184 1.54 -19.24 -1.66
N ASP A 185 1.75 -20.55 -1.62
CA ASP A 185 2.24 -21.28 -0.44
C ASP A 185 3.66 -20.85 -0.04
N GLN A 186 4.53 -20.64 -1.02
CA GLN A 186 5.88 -20.14 -0.80
C GLN A 186 5.86 -18.73 -0.20
N TRP A 187 5.02 -17.83 -0.73
CA TRP A 187 4.86 -16.48 -0.20
C TRP A 187 4.36 -16.49 1.25
N VAL A 188 3.33 -17.28 1.56
CA VAL A 188 2.81 -17.40 2.93
C VAL A 188 3.85 -18.00 3.89
N ASN A 189 4.60 -19.02 3.46
CA ASN A 189 5.61 -19.66 4.30
C ASN A 189 6.86 -18.79 4.52
N ALA A 190 7.15 -17.83 3.63
CA ALA A 190 8.27 -16.91 3.77
C ALA A 190 8.11 -15.91 4.95
N LEU A 191 6.91 -15.78 5.51
CA LEU A 191 6.58 -14.87 6.60
C LEU A 191 6.46 -15.58 7.97
N LYS A 192 6.85 -16.85 8.05
CA LYS A 192 6.80 -17.66 9.28
C LYS A 192 8.05 -17.53 10.13
#